data_AF-A0A3D3S813-F1
#
_entry.id   AF-A0A3D3S813-F1
#
_cell.length_a   1.000
_cell.length_b   1.000
_cell.length_c   1.000
_cell.angle_alpha   90.00
_cell.angle_beta   90.00
_cell.angle_gamma   90.00
#
_symmetry.space_group_name_H-M   'P 1'
#
loop_
_entity.id
_entity.type
_entity.pdbx_description
1 polymer ?
#
loop_
_entity_poly.entity_id
_entity_poly.type
_entity_poly.pdbx_seq_one_letter_code
_entity_poly.pdbx_strand_id
1 'polypeptide(L)' 'MDQLKKIVDQSFRQKEARRSILANLPFEEKVRIVVELQKIQAPILRARGLKVKVWDLDIH' A
#
# COMPACT_ATOMS: atom_id res chain seq x y z
N MET A 1 -29.83 0.78 8.30
CA MET A 1 -29.13 1.88 7.59
C MET A 1 -28.19 2.67 8.50
N ASP A 2 -28.59 3.05 9.72
CA ASP A 2 -27.75 3.90 10.60
C ASP A 2 -26.47 3.22 11.14
N GLN A 3 -26.55 1.94 11.52
CA GLN A 3 -25.37 1.19 11.96
C GLN A 3 -24.34 0.96 10.83
N LEU A 4 -24.81 0.66 9.62
CA LEU A 4 -23.94 0.50 8.45
C LEU A 4 -23.20 1.81 8.15
N LYS A 5 -23.90 2.94 8.21
CA LYS A 5 -23.31 4.27 8.02
C LYS A 5 -22.19 4.53 9.05
N LYS A 6 -22.44 4.23 10.32
CA LYS A 6 -21.43 4.36 11.39
C LYS A 6 -20.17 3.51 11.15
N ILE A 7 -20.33 2.25 10.74
CA ILE A 7 -19.21 1.35 10.46
C ILE A 7 -18.39 1.85 9.27
N VAL A 8 -19.07 2.31 8.22
CA VAL A 8 -18.42 2.86 7.01
C VAL A 8 -17.65 4.14 7.35
N ASP A 9 -18.27 5.07 8.07
CA ASP A 9 -17.63 6.32 8.51
C ASP A 9 -16.41 6.06 9.39
N GLN A 10 -16.49 5.10 10.32
CA GLN A 10 -15.37 4.68 11.15
C GLN A 10 -14.23 4.10 10.29
N SER A 11 -14.56 3.25 9.31
CA SER A 11 -13.58 2.66 8.40
C SER A 11 -12.87 3.73 7.56
N PHE A 12 -13.60 4.76 7.09
CA PHE A 12 -13.00 5.87 6.37
C PHE A 12 -12.07 6.70 7.27
N ARG A 13 -12.48 7.02 8.50
CA ARG A 13 -11.63 7.75 9.46
C ARG A 13 -10.33 7.01 9.76
N GLN A 14 -10.40 5.69 9.97
CA GLN A 14 -9.21 4.86 10.20
C GLN A 14 -8.28 4.83 8.99
N LYS A 15 -8.83 4.72 7.77
CA LYS A 15 -8.05 4.80 6.54
C LYS A 15 -7.37 6.15 6.38
N GLU A 16 -8.07 7.24 6.69
CA GLU A 16 -7.53 8.59 6.57
C GLU A 16 -6.43 8.86 7.60
N ALA A 17 -6.62 8.46 8.85
CA ALA A 17 -5.57 8.53 9.88
C ALA A 17 -4.31 7.77 9.45
N ARG A 18 -4.49 6.55 8.90
CA ARG A 18 -3.36 5.77 8.37
C ARG A 18 -2.66 6.47 7.20
N ARG A 19 -3.41 7.08 6.27
CA ARG A 19 -2.83 7.83 5.14
C ARG A 19 -1.99 9.00 5.62
N SER A 20 -2.48 9.76 6.61
CA SER A 20 -1.74 10.87 7.21
C SER A 20 -0.40 10.40 7.81
N ILE A 21 -0.41 9.29 8.56
CA ILE A 21 0.81 8.69 9.12
C ILE A 21 1.77 8.27 8.00
N LEU A 22 1.29 7.54 6.99
CA LEU A 22 2.12 7.07 5.87
C LEU A 22 2.70 8.24 5.04
N ALA A 23 1.93 9.31 4.88
CA ALA A 23 2.37 10.52 4.18
C ALA A 23 3.51 11.24 4.92
N ASN A 24 3.57 11.13 6.25
CA ASN A 24 4.61 11.74 7.07
C ASN A 24 5.87 10.89 7.22
N LEU A 25 5.92 9.68 6.64
CA LEU A 25 7.11 8.84 6.71
C LEU A 25 8.29 9.46 5.92
N PRO A 26 9.55 9.21 6.35
CA PRO A 26 10.74 9.54 5.57
C PRO A 26 10.67 8.92 4.18
N PHE A 27 11.36 9.55 3.21
CA PHE A 27 11.38 9.09 1.83
C PHE A 27 11.82 7.63 1.69
N GLU A 28 12.91 7.24 2.36
CA GLU A 28 13.44 5.88 2.33
C GLU A 28 12.41 4.84 2.79
N GLU A 29 11.68 5.16 3.85
CA GLU A 29 10.68 4.25 4.40
C GLU A 29 9.47 4.10 3.47
N LYS A 30 9.06 5.18 2.81
CA LYS A 30 8.03 5.12 1.75
C LYS A 30 8.48 4.21 0.61
N VAL A 31 9.74 4.32 0.17
CA VAL A 31 10.28 3.48 -0.89
C VAL A 31 10.29 2.01 -0.47
N ARG A 32 10.74 1.68 0.74
CA ARG A 32 10.70 0.30 1.27
C ARG A 32 9.28 -0.27 1.26
N ILE A 33 8.30 0.50 1.74
CA ILE A 33 6.89 0.09 1.72
C ILE A 33 6.42 -0.18 0.29
N VAL A 34 6.76 0.68 -0.67
CA VAL A 34 6.41 0.48 -2.08
C VAL A 34 7.00 -0.82 -2.62
N VAL A 35 8.26 -1.13 -2.30
CA VAL A 35 8.90 -2.38 -2.73
C VAL A 35 8.21 -3.60 -2.13
N GLU A 36 7.83 -3.58 -0.85
CA GLU A 36 7.05 -4.67 -0.24
C GLU A 36 5.68 -4.84 -0.93
N LEU A 37 4.99 -3.74 -1.25
CA LEU A 37 3.73 -3.80 -2.00
C LEU A 37 3.94 -4.38 -3.41
N GLN A 38 5.03 -4.03 -4.09
CA GLN A 38 5.39 -4.61 -5.39
C GLN A 38 5.67 -6.12 -5.27
N LYS A 39 6.35 -6.59 -4.21
CA LYS A 39 6.58 -8.03 -3.97
C LYS A 39 5.27 -8.81 -3.86
N ILE A 40 4.30 -8.26 -3.13
CA ILE A 40 2.96 -8.87 -2.98
C ILE A 40 2.19 -8.87 -4.31
N GLN A 41 2.26 -7.76 -5.06
CA GLN A 41 1.50 -7.59 -6.29
C GLN A 41 2.10 -8.37 -7.47
N ALA A 42 3.43 -8.53 -7.51
CA ALA A 42 4.15 -9.18 -8.59
C ALA A 42 3.62 -10.56 -8.99
N PRO A 43 3.37 -11.54 -8.09
CA PRO A 43 2.83 -12.83 -8.48
C PRO A 43 1.45 -12.73 -9.15
N ILE A 44 0.58 -11.83 -8.68
CA ILE A 44 -0.75 -11.62 -9.25
C ILE A 44 -0.65 -11.08 -10.68
N LEU A 45 0.24 -10.10 -10.91
CA LEU A 45 0.41 -9.51 -12.24
C LEU A 45 1.10 -10.48 -13.21
N ARG A 46 2.06 -11.27 -12.74
CA ARG A 46 2.69 -12.33 -13.53
C ARG A 46 1.70 -13.41 -13.95
N ALA A 47 0.82 -13.82 -13.04
CA ALA A 47 -0.24 -14.79 -13.36
C ALA A 47 -1.21 -14.27 -14.43
N ARG A 48 -1.35 -12.94 -14.56
CA ARG A 48 -2.11 -12.28 -15.63
C ARG A 48 -1.33 -12.09 -16.93
N GLY A 49 -0.11 -12.63 -17.03
CA GLY A 49 0.76 -12.48 -18.21
C GLY A 49 1.48 -11.13 -18.32
N LEU A 50 1.40 -10.28 -17.29
CA LEU A 50 2.09 -8.99 -17.29
C LEU A 50 3.55 -9.15 -16.85
N LYS A 51 4.47 -8.59 -17.63
CA LYS A 51 5.88 -8.50 -17.26
C LYS A 51 6.05 -7.40 -16.21
N VAL A 52 6.45 -7.79 -15.00
CA VAL A 52 6.66 -6.86 -13.87
C VAL A 52 7.98 -7.16 -13.17
N LYS A 53 8.69 -6.10 -12.79
CA LYS A 53 9.95 -6.15 -12.03
C LYS A 53 9.74 -5.43 -10.69
N VAL A 54 10.02 -6.14 -9.60
CA VAL A 54 10.11 -5.55 -8.26
C VAL A 54 11.41 -4.74 -8.21
N TRP A 55 11.37 -3.53 -7.66
CA TRP A 55 12.58 -2.72 -7.52
C TRP A 55 13.56 -3.38 -6.56
N ASP A 56 14.84 -3.27 -6.89
CA ASP A 56 15.94 -3.73 -6.06
C ASP A 56 16.58 -2.48 -5.43
N LEU A 57 16.64 -2.47 -4.10
CA LEU A 57 17.20 -1.35 -3.33
C LEU A 57 18.67 -1.59 -2.97
N ASP A 58 19.21 -2.79 -3.21
CA ASP A 58 20.56 -3.19 -2.84
C ASP A 58 21.60 -2.92 -3.94
N ILE A 59 21.26 -2.10 -4.94
CA ILE A 59 22.18 -1.73 -6.02
C ILE A 59 23.12 -0.62 -5.49
N HIS A 60 24.26 -1.03 -4.92
CA HIS A 60 25.46 -0.21 -4.77
C HIS A 60 26.35 -0.33 -6.00
#